data_AF-A0A1A8M6D3-F1
#
_entry.id   AF-A0A1A8M6D3-F1
#
_cell.length_a   1.000
_cell.length_b   1.000
_cell.length_c   1.000
_cell.angle_alpha   90.00
_cell.angle_beta   90.00
_cell.angle_gamma   90.00
#
_symmetry.space_group_name_H-M   'P 1'
#
loop_
_entity.id
_entity.type
_entity.pdbx_description
1 polymer ?
#
loop_
_entity_poly.entity_id
_entity_poly.type
_entity_poly.pdbx_seq_one_letter_code
_entity_poly.pdbx_strand_id
1 'polypeptide(L)'
;MENETVEDMDALWERVECKRYELCRVITPAKVTPYLRQCKVLDEQDEDEILNSLLLHTKANRTSRLLDILRTKEERGYVAFLESLEFYYPEMYKVVTGKEPTRCFSTIVVEEGQEGLTQFLMSEVMKLQQHTKVKTLQNAELSRKTRTLEDERKKLSLANQELQAFQQRYNKLREERNTYS
;
A
#
# COMPACT_ATOMS: atom_id res chain seq x y z
N MET A 1 37.82 8.66 20.11
CA MET A 1 37.49 7.84 18.92
C MET A 1 36.07 7.27 18.95
N GLU A 2 35.38 7.20 20.11
CA GLU A 2 33.94 6.82 20.14
C GLU A 2 32.98 7.96 19.74
N ASN A 3 33.34 9.24 19.95
CA ASN A 3 32.46 10.37 19.59
C ASN A 3 32.31 10.59 18.07
N GLU A 4 33.35 10.35 17.27
CA GLU A 4 33.32 10.63 15.82
C GLU A 4 32.40 9.66 15.05
N THR A 5 32.25 8.41 15.52
CA THR A 5 31.36 7.43 14.90
C THR A 5 29.89 7.62 15.27
N VAL A 6 29.62 8.11 16.50
CA VAL A 6 28.26 8.42 16.95
C VAL A 6 27.74 9.68 16.26
N GLU A 7 28.58 10.72 16.13
CA GLU A 7 28.23 11.95 15.41
C GLU A 7 27.90 11.69 13.93
N ASP A 8 28.57 10.74 13.28
CA ASP A 8 28.27 10.33 11.89
C ASP A 8 26.94 9.57 11.79
N MET A 9 26.66 8.66 12.73
CA MET A 9 25.41 7.90 12.76
C MET A 9 24.17 8.75 13.05
N ASP A 10 24.28 9.70 13.98
CA ASP A 10 23.20 10.66 14.25
C ASP A 10 22.93 11.54 13.02
N ALA A 11 23.98 11.98 12.30
CA ALA A 11 23.82 12.73 11.07
C ALA A 11 23.14 11.90 9.96
N LEU A 12 23.42 10.59 9.87
CA LEU A 12 22.75 9.69 8.92
C LEU A 12 21.26 9.55 9.23
N TRP A 13 20.89 9.32 10.49
CA TRP A 13 19.49 9.21 10.91
C TRP A 13 18.75 10.55 10.83
N GLU A 14 19.42 11.68 11.02
CA GLU A 14 18.82 13.01 10.87
C GLU A 14 18.27 13.23 9.45
N ARG A 15 18.89 12.63 8.43
CA ARG A 15 18.38 12.68 7.04
C ARG A 15 17.04 11.97 6.89
N VAL A 16 16.86 10.86 7.60
CA VAL A 16 15.58 10.12 7.64
C VAL A 16 14.57 10.93 8.44
N GLU A 17 14.96 11.48 9.58
CA GLU A 17 14.10 12.27 10.46
C GLU A 17 13.58 13.53 9.78
N CYS A 18 14.44 14.25 9.04
CA CYS A 18 14.07 15.40 8.21
C CYS A 18 12.98 15.08 7.17
N LYS A 19 12.84 13.81 6.76
CA LYS A 19 11.85 13.33 5.78
C LYS A 19 10.76 12.47 6.41
N ARG A 20 10.74 12.34 7.74
CA ARG A 20 9.86 11.43 8.48
C ARG A 20 8.39 11.58 8.13
N TYR A 21 7.91 12.81 8.00
CA TYR A 21 6.52 13.07 7.62
C TYR A 21 6.14 12.43 6.28
N GLU A 22 6.99 12.58 5.26
CA GLU A 22 6.76 12.02 3.92
C GLU A 22 6.86 10.50 3.94
N LEU A 23 7.90 9.97 4.61
CA LEU A 23 8.10 8.53 4.78
C LEU A 23 6.90 7.87 5.47
N CYS A 24 6.40 8.43 6.58
CA CYS A 24 5.24 7.92 7.30
C CYS A 24 3.97 7.91 6.45
N ARG A 25 3.81 8.87 5.54
CA ARG A 25 2.65 8.94 4.64
C ARG A 25 2.73 7.94 3.49
N VAL A 26 3.91 7.73 2.92
CA VAL A 26 4.07 6.91 1.72
C VAL A 26 4.22 5.43 2.08
N ILE A 27 5.10 5.11 3.03
CA ILE A 27 5.47 3.73 3.35
C ILE A 27 4.27 2.97 3.93
N THR A 28 4.12 1.74 3.47
CA THR A 28 3.27 0.71 4.05
C THR A 28 4.13 -0.27 4.83
N PRO A 29 4.05 -0.31 6.18
CA PRO A 29 4.91 -1.16 6.99
C PRO A 29 4.88 -2.64 6.60
N ALA A 30 3.69 -3.19 6.31
CA ALA A 30 3.53 -4.59 5.90
C ALA A 30 4.30 -4.98 4.62
N LYS A 31 4.76 -4.01 3.82
CA LYS A 31 5.63 -4.29 2.67
C LYS A 31 7.10 -4.42 3.07
N VAL A 32 7.56 -3.68 4.08
CA VAL A 32 8.98 -3.58 4.44
C VAL A 32 9.36 -4.51 5.58
N THR A 33 8.44 -4.82 6.51
CA THR A 33 8.71 -5.70 7.65
C THR A 33 9.25 -7.08 7.26
N PRO A 34 8.82 -7.75 6.17
CA PRO A 34 9.38 -9.06 5.81
C PRO A 34 10.88 -9.00 5.50
N TYR A 35 11.31 -7.96 4.77
CA TYR A 35 12.72 -7.76 4.45
C TYR A 35 13.54 -7.43 5.71
N LEU A 36 13.02 -6.56 6.56
CA LEU A 36 13.68 -6.12 7.78
C LEU A 36 13.81 -7.27 8.81
N ARG A 37 12.84 -8.19 8.86
CA ARG A 37 12.96 -9.45 9.63
C ARG A 37 14.04 -10.36 9.08
N GLN A 38 14.15 -10.48 7.76
CA GLN A 38 15.20 -11.27 7.13
C GLN A 38 16.60 -10.68 7.37
N CYS A 39 16.70 -9.36 7.52
CA CYS A 39 17.92 -8.65 7.93
C CYS A 39 18.20 -8.70 9.44
N LYS A 40 17.37 -9.43 10.22
CA LYS A 40 17.45 -9.54 11.69
C LYS A 40 17.45 -8.21 12.44
N VAL A 41 16.94 -7.13 11.83
CA VAL A 41 16.78 -5.82 12.48
C VAL A 41 15.40 -5.65 13.11
N LEU A 42 14.45 -6.51 12.74
CA LEU A 42 13.18 -6.70 13.43
C LEU A 42 13.04 -8.17 13.82
N ASP A 43 12.47 -8.43 14.99
CA ASP A 43 12.01 -9.77 15.37
C ASP A 43 10.50 -9.93 15.10
N GLU A 44 9.95 -11.06 15.55
CA GLU A 44 8.51 -11.35 15.40
C GLU A 44 7.63 -10.44 16.26
N GLN A 45 8.12 -10.06 17.44
CA GLN A 45 7.38 -9.21 18.36
C GLN A 45 7.36 -7.77 17.85
N ASP A 46 8.48 -7.26 17.33
CA ASP A 46 8.57 -5.97 16.67
C ASP A 46 7.58 -5.88 15.50
N GLU A 47 7.52 -6.92 14.64
CA GLU A 47 6.59 -6.95 13.51
C GLU A 47 5.12 -6.98 13.97
N ASP A 48 4.78 -7.81 14.97
CA ASP A 48 3.43 -7.87 15.50
C ASP A 48 3.01 -6.53 16.11
N GLU A 49 3.91 -5.88 16.86
CA GLU A 49 3.66 -4.56 17.41
C GLU A 49 3.36 -3.53 16.31
N ILE A 50 4.15 -3.53 15.23
CA ILE A 50 3.97 -2.59 14.12
C ILE A 50 2.68 -2.86 13.33
N LEU A 51 2.35 -4.13 13.08
CA LEU A 51 1.27 -4.50 12.16
C LEU A 51 -0.09 -4.67 12.84
N ASN A 52 -0.11 -5.13 14.10
CA ASN A 52 -1.32 -5.60 14.75
C ASN A 52 -1.67 -4.81 16.03
N SER A 53 -0.78 -3.94 16.52
CA SER A 53 -1.09 -3.11 17.68
C SER A 53 -2.35 -2.26 17.49
N LEU A 54 -3.26 -2.36 18.45
CA LEU A 54 -4.49 -1.56 18.50
C LEU A 54 -4.21 -0.08 18.83
N LEU A 55 -3.02 0.23 19.35
CA LEU A 55 -2.61 1.61 19.66
C LEU A 55 -2.16 2.38 18.41
N LEU A 56 -1.81 1.67 17.34
CA LEU A 56 -1.33 2.25 16.09
C LEU A 56 -2.46 2.25 15.05
N HIS A 57 -3.37 3.22 15.20
CA HIS A 57 -4.60 3.31 14.40
C HIS A 57 -4.38 3.63 12.92
N THR A 58 -3.31 4.36 12.58
CA THR A 58 -3.04 4.78 11.21
C THR A 58 -1.76 4.14 10.67
N LYS A 59 -1.70 4.00 9.34
CA LYS A 59 -0.48 3.59 8.64
C LYS A 59 0.71 4.47 9.00
N ALA A 60 0.51 5.79 9.14
CA ALA A 60 1.56 6.72 9.49
C ALA A 60 2.10 6.50 10.91
N ASN A 61 1.23 6.20 11.89
CA ASN A 61 1.66 5.83 13.24
C ASN A 61 2.47 4.54 13.26
N ARG A 62 2.06 3.54 12.46
CA ARG A 62 2.79 2.27 12.32
C ARG A 62 4.17 2.47 11.68
N THR A 63 4.26 3.27 10.62
CA THR A 63 5.56 3.62 10.02
C THR A 63 6.42 4.42 10.99
N SER A 64 5.84 5.36 11.74
CA SER A 64 6.56 6.10 12.76
C SER A 64 7.17 5.16 13.81
N ARG A 65 6.37 4.21 14.31
CA ARG A 65 6.85 3.21 15.27
C ARG A 65 7.94 2.32 14.68
N LEU A 66 7.80 1.90 13.43
CA LEU A 66 8.83 1.16 12.71
C LEU A 66 10.16 1.94 12.68
N LEU A 67 10.13 3.23 12.35
CA LEU A 67 11.33 4.08 12.34
C LEU A 67 11.96 4.20 13.73
N ASP A 68 11.15 4.33 14.78
CA ASP A 68 11.64 4.38 16.16
C ASP A 68 12.36 3.08 16.55
N ILE A 69 11.80 1.92 16.19
CA ILE A 69 12.44 0.61 16.45
C ILE A 69 13.75 0.51 15.67
N LEU A 70 13.76 0.84 14.38
CA LEU A 70 14.97 0.75 13.55
C LEU A 70 16.09 1.68 14.03
N ARG A 71 15.75 2.86 14.56
CA ARG A 71 16.73 3.78 15.18
C ARG A 71 17.46 3.14 16.34
N THR A 72 16.79 2.28 17.14
CA THR A 72 17.44 1.54 18.23
C THR A 72 18.44 0.47 17.76
N LYS A 73 18.44 0.15 16.45
CA LYS A 73 19.37 -0.81 15.83
C LYS A 73 20.56 -0.12 15.16
N GLU A 74 20.74 1.18 15.40
CA GLU A 74 21.88 2.00 14.99
C GLU A 74 22.20 1.88 13.48
N GLU A 75 23.44 1.55 13.12
CA GLU A 75 23.91 1.43 11.73
C GLU A 75 23.19 0.33 10.97
N ARG A 76 23.03 -0.86 11.58
CA ARG A 76 22.32 -1.98 10.94
C ARG A 76 20.88 -1.62 10.62
N GLY A 77 20.19 -0.93 11.53
CA GLY A 77 18.84 -0.44 11.31
C GLY A 77 18.77 0.54 10.14
N TYR A 78 19.72 1.46 10.06
CA TYR A 78 19.80 2.46 8.99
C TYR A 78 20.02 1.82 7.62
N VAL A 79 21.03 0.94 7.51
CA VAL A 79 21.39 0.28 6.25
C VAL A 79 20.24 -0.61 5.77
N ALA A 80 19.69 -1.46 6.65
CA ALA A 80 18.55 -2.32 6.30
C ALA A 80 17.32 -1.50 5.89
N PHE A 81 17.09 -0.35 6.54
CA PHE A 81 16.01 0.55 6.15
C PHE A 81 16.23 1.11 4.75
N LEU A 82 17.41 1.63 4.44
CA LEU A 82 17.72 2.15 3.11
C LEU A 82 17.61 1.07 2.02
N GLU A 83 18.13 -0.14 2.27
CA GLU A 83 17.98 -1.27 1.34
C GLU A 83 16.50 -1.62 1.11
N SER A 84 15.67 -1.56 2.17
CA SER A 84 14.23 -1.76 2.05
C SER A 84 13.55 -0.66 1.22
N LEU A 85 14.03 0.59 1.31
CA LEU A 85 13.55 1.69 0.47
C LEU A 85 13.97 1.51 -0.99
N GLU A 86 15.22 1.13 -1.27
CA GLU A 86 15.68 0.85 -2.64
C GLU A 86 14.82 -0.23 -3.31
N PHE A 87 14.43 -1.26 -2.53
CA PHE A 87 13.66 -2.38 -3.04
C PHE A 87 12.18 -2.04 -3.26
N TYR A 88 11.51 -1.40 -2.28
CA TYR A 88 10.06 -1.19 -2.32
C TYR A 88 9.61 0.23 -2.68
N TYR A 89 10.44 1.25 -2.40
CA TYR A 89 10.10 2.66 -2.55
C TYR A 89 11.29 3.47 -3.12
N PRO A 90 11.72 3.20 -4.36
CA PRO A 90 12.93 3.81 -4.95
C PRO A 90 12.88 5.35 -4.94
N GLU A 91 11.71 5.95 -5.10
CA GLU A 91 11.54 7.41 -5.00
C GLU A 91 11.82 7.94 -3.59
N MET A 92 11.40 7.22 -2.54
CA MET A 92 11.66 7.61 -1.15
C MET A 92 13.13 7.44 -0.80
N TYR A 93 13.79 6.41 -1.35
CA TYR A 93 15.24 6.28 -1.23
C TYR A 93 15.93 7.52 -1.80
N LYS A 94 15.59 7.95 -3.02
CA LYS A 94 16.13 9.17 -3.64
C LYS A 94 15.89 10.42 -2.79
N VAL A 95 14.69 10.56 -2.22
CA VAL A 95 14.34 11.71 -1.35
C VAL A 95 15.22 11.78 -0.10
N VAL A 96 15.54 10.63 0.51
CA VAL A 96 16.37 10.57 1.73
C VAL A 96 17.86 10.68 1.38
N THR A 97 18.31 9.97 0.35
CA THR A 97 19.74 9.80 0.08
C THR A 97 20.30 10.78 -0.96
N GLY A 98 19.46 11.31 -1.84
CA GLY A 98 19.86 12.07 -3.04
C GLY A 98 20.55 11.22 -4.11
N LYS A 99 20.57 9.89 -3.96
CA LYS A 99 21.29 8.95 -4.84
C LYS A 99 20.32 8.06 -5.60
N GLU A 100 20.77 7.53 -6.74
CA GLU A 100 20.03 6.52 -7.49
C GLU A 100 20.03 5.17 -6.74
N PRO A 101 18.88 4.46 -6.67
CA PRO A 101 18.80 3.14 -6.05
C PRO A 101 19.68 2.13 -6.79
N THR A 102 20.60 1.49 -6.08
CA THR A 102 21.49 0.45 -6.62
C THR A 102 20.93 -0.96 -6.45
N ARG A 103 19.90 -1.11 -5.62
CA ARG A 103 19.26 -2.37 -5.20
C ARG A 103 20.27 -3.30 -4.54
N CYS A 104 20.95 -2.76 -3.52
CA CYS A 104 21.84 -3.54 -2.68
C CYS A 104 21.04 -4.36 -1.66
N PHE A 105 21.51 -5.59 -1.42
CA PHE A 105 20.93 -6.53 -0.46
C PHE A 105 22.01 -7.06 0.47
N SER A 106 22.93 -6.19 0.88
CA SER A 106 24.11 -6.56 1.65
C SER A 106 23.72 -7.08 3.03
N THR A 107 22.72 -6.49 3.70
CA THR A 107 22.35 -6.88 5.06
C THR A 107 21.81 -8.31 5.10
N ILE A 108 20.85 -8.63 4.25
CA ILE A 108 20.29 -9.98 4.14
C ILE A 108 21.34 -11.02 3.71
N VAL A 109 22.27 -10.67 2.82
CA VAL A 109 23.34 -11.60 2.41
C VAL A 109 24.29 -11.87 3.56
N VAL A 110 24.56 -10.87 4.41
CA VAL A 110 25.37 -11.04 5.62
C VAL A 110 24.65 -11.95 6.63
N GLU A 111 23.36 -11.74 6.87
CA GLU A 111 22.61 -12.47 7.89
C GLU A 111 22.17 -13.88 7.47
N GLU A 112 21.84 -14.07 6.19
CA GLU A 112 21.14 -15.26 5.69
C GLU A 112 21.85 -15.92 4.49
N GLY A 113 22.95 -15.32 4.02
CA GLY A 113 23.68 -15.79 2.85
C GLY A 113 22.97 -15.52 1.52
N GLN A 114 23.65 -15.89 0.43
CA GLN A 114 23.10 -15.75 -0.93
C GLN A 114 21.87 -16.62 -1.16
N GLU A 115 21.83 -17.81 -0.56
CA GLU A 115 20.69 -18.71 -0.63
C GLU A 115 19.47 -18.12 0.09
N GLY A 116 19.66 -17.53 1.28
CA GLY A 116 18.60 -16.84 2.01
C GLY A 116 18.02 -15.65 1.24
N LEU A 117 18.87 -14.82 0.62
CA LEU A 117 18.42 -13.77 -0.31
C LEU A 117 17.59 -14.34 -1.47
N THR A 118 18.06 -15.42 -2.09
CA THR A 118 17.37 -16.05 -3.23
C THR A 118 15.99 -16.57 -2.82
N GLN A 119 15.90 -17.25 -1.68
CA GLN A 119 14.63 -17.75 -1.14
C GLN A 119 13.67 -16.61 -0.80
N PHE A 120 14.17 -15.54 -0.18
CA PHE A 120 13.39 -14.35 0.11
C PHE A 120 12.79 -13.73 -1.17
N LEU A 121 13.61 -13.48 -2.18
CA LEU A 121 13.15 -12.89 -3.45
C LEU A 121 12.14 -13.80 -4.17
N MET A 122 12.36 -15.11 -4.16
CA MET A 122 11.42 -16.08 -4.73
C MET A 122 10.06 -16.03 -4.02
N SER A 123 10.06 -15.95 -2.68
CA SER A 123 8.85 -15.79 -1.88
C SER A 123 8.10 -14.50 -2.23
N GLU A 124 8.81 -13.38 -2.35
CA GLU A 124 8.20 -12.10 -2.74
C GLU A 124 7.58 -12.15 -4.15
N VAL A 125 8.26 -12.79 -5.11
CA VAL A 125 7.70 -12.99 -6.47
C VAL A 125 6.45 -13.86 -6.43
N MET A 126 6.45 -14.96 -5.67
CA MET A 126 5.27 -15.82 -5.55
C MET A 126 4.08 -15.08 -4.92
N LYS A 127 4.32 -14.26 -3.88
CA LYS A 127 3.27 -13.41 -3.28
C LYS A 127 2.70 -12.41 -4.29
N LEU A 128 3.56 -11.76 -5.09
CA LEU A 128 3.12 -10.82 -6.13
C LEU A 128 2.30 -11.50 -7.22
N GLN A 129 2.70 -12.69 -7.66
CA GLN A 129 1.95 -13.49 -8.63
C GLN A 129 0.58 -13.89 -8.09
N GLN A 130 0.51 -14.37 -6.85
CA GLN A 130 -0.75 -14.75 -6.21
C GLN A 130 -1.70 -13.55 -6.05
N HIS A 131 -1.17 -12.41 -5.60
CA HIS A 131 -1.96 -11.18 -5.48
C HIS A 131 -2.47 -10.68 -6.83
N THR A 132 -1.67 -10.79 -7.89
CA THR A 132 -2.10 -10.45 -9.26
C THR A 132 -3.23 -11.37 -9.72
N LYS A 133 -3.13 -12.68 -9.47
CA LYS A 133 -4.18 -13.66 -9.80
C LYS A 133 -5.50 -13.33 -9.10
N VAL A 134 -5.46 -13.03 -7.80
CA VAL A 134 -6.66 -12.65 -7.02
C VAL A 134 -7.29 -11.38 -7.58
N LYS A 135 -6.49 -10.34 -7.84
CA LYS A 135 -7.00 -9.08 -8.44
C LYS A 135 -7.63 -9.28 -9.81
N THR A 136 -7.05 -10.14 -10.66
CA THR A 136 -7.62 -10.45 -11.97
C THR A 136 -9.00 -11.10 -11.85
N LEU A 137 -9.16 -12.05 -10.92
CA LEU A 137 -10.46 -12.70 -10.67
C LEU A 137 -11.50 -11.70 -10.15
N GLN A 138 -11.13 -10.87 -9.16
CA GLN A 138 -12.00 -9.82 -8.63
C GLN A 138 -12.44 -8.83 -9.72
N ASN A 139 -11.52 -8.42 -10.60
CA ASN A 139 -11.84 -7.53 -11.71
C ASN A 139 -12.80 -8.18 -12.72
N ALA A 140 -12.66 -9.47 -13.00
CA ALA A 140 -13.58 -10.20 -13.86
C ALA A 140 -14.99 -10.29 -13.25
N GLU A 141 -15.08 -10.56 -11.96
CA GLU A 141 -16.35 -10.58 -11.22
C GLU A 141 -17.04 -9.21 -11.18
N LEU A 142 -16.29 -8.15 -10.87
CA LEU A 142 -16.80 -6.78 -10.89
C LEU A 142 -17.27 -6.39 -12.28
N SER A 143 -16.51 -6.72 -13.32
CA SER A 143 -16.90 -6.46 -14.71
C SER A 143 -18.20 -7.16 -15.08
N ARG A 144 -18.39 -8.40 -14.62
CA ARG A 144 -19.66 -9.13 -14.83
C ARG A 144 -20.82 -8.43 -14.12
N LYS A 145 -20.63 -8.03 -12.86
CA LYS A 145 -21.66 -7.32 -12.07
C LYS A 145 -22.02 -5.97 -12.69
N THR A 146 -21.04 -5.21 -13.17
CA THR A 146 -21.27 -3.93 -13.85
C THR A 146 -22.13 -4.12 -15.10
N ARG A 147 -21.83 -5.10 -15.94
CA ARG A 147 -22.66 -5.41 -17.13
C ARG A 147 -24.10 -5.73 -16.77
N THR A 148 -24.31 -6.58 -15.75
CA THR A 148 -25.68 -6.92 -15.28
C THR A 148 -26.43 -5.68 -14.80
N LEU A 149 -25.80 -4.82 -14.00
CA LEU A 149 -26.42 -3.59 -13.50
C LEU A 149 -26.71 -2.60 -14.64
N GLU A 150 -25.84 -2.51 -15.65
CA GLU A 150 -26.08 -1.67 -16.83
C GLU A 150 -27.31 -2.14 -17.63
N ASP A 151 -27.49 -3.44 -17.79
CA ASP A 151 -28.65 -4.00 -18.48
C ASP A 151 -29.95 -3.78 -17.69
N GLU A 152 -29.91 -3.94 -16.36
CA GLU A 152 -31.03 -3.61 -15.48
C GLU A 152 -31.38 -2.11 -15.55
N ARG A 153 -30.37 -1.23 -15.53
CA ARG A 153 -30.56 0.21 -15.68
C ARG A 153 -31.24 0.55 -17.01
N LYS A 154 -30.84 -0.09 -18.11
CA LYS A 154 -31.47 0.10 -19.43
C LYS A 154 -32.93 -0.34 -19.43
N LYS A 155 -33.23 -1.51 -18.86
CA LYS A 155 -34.61 -2.01 -18.74
C LYS A 155 -35.50 -1.07 -17.93
N LEU A 156 -35.02 -0.62 -16.77
CA LEU A 156 -35.75 0.35 -15.94
C LEU A 156 -35.95 1.69 -16.64
N SER A 157 -34.93 2.16 -17.38
CA SER A 157 -35.04 3.39 -18.17
C SER A 157 -36.12 3.30 -19.24
N LEU A 158 -36.22 2.15 -19.93
CA LEU A 158 -37.24 1.94 -20.96
C LEU A 158 -38.65 1.88 -20.34
N ALA A 159 -38.82 1.10 -19.27
CA ALA A 159 -40.10 0.99 -18.57
C ALA A 159 -40.57 2.36 -18.03
N ASN A 160 -39.65 3.21 -17.57
CA ASN A 160 -39.97 4.55 -17.11
C ASN A 160 -40.42 5.48 -18.27
N GLN A 161 -39.80 5.36 -19.45
CA GLN A 161 -40.25 6.08 -20.65
C GLN A 161 -41.64 5.66 -21.10
N GLU A 162 -41.93 4.35 -21.10
CA GLU A 162 -43.26 3.81 -21.42
C GLU A 162 -44.31 4.30 -20.43
N LEU A 163 -44.00 4.30 -19.14
CA LEU A 163 -44.89 4.81 -18.09
C LEU A 163 -45.18 6.31 -18.27
N GLN A 164 -44.16 7.11 -18.56
CA GLN A 164 -44.33 8.54 -18.86
C GLN A 164 -45.23 8.76 -20.09
N ALA A 165 -45.02 7.99 -21.17
CA ALA A 165 -45.85 8.07 -22.36
C ALA A 165 -47.31 7.69 -22.07
N PHE A 166 -47.54 6.67 -21.22
CA PHE A 166 -48.88 6.29 -20.80
C PHE A 166 -49.56 7.38 -19.96
N GLN A 167 -48.84 7.96 -19.00
CA GLN A 167 -49.32 9.08 -18.18
C GLN A 167 -49.71 10.30 -19.02
N GLN A 168 -48.90 10.65 -20.02
CA GLN A 168 -49.21 11.75 -20.94
C GLN A 168 -50.50 11.50 -21.73
N ARG A 169 -50.68 10.28 -22.26
CA ARG A 169 -51.91 9.90 -22.99
C ARG A 169 -53.14 9.94 -22.08
N TYR A 170 -53.02 9.41 -20.86
CA TYR A 170 -54.09 9.45 -19.88
C TYR A 170 -54.49 10.88 -19.50
N ASN A 171 -53.52 11.76 -19.25
CA ASN A 171 -53.77 13.17 -18.93
C ASN A 171 -54.47 13.88 -20.09
N LYS A 172 -54.02 13.66 -21.33
CA LYS A 172 -54.66 14.22 -22.53
C LYS A 172 -56.13 13.79 -22.66
N LEU A 173 -56.42 12.50 -22.51
CA LEU A 173 -57.80 11.98 -22.52
C LEU A 173 -58.66 12.58 -21.40
N ARG A 174 -58.07 12.76 -20.22
CA ARG A 174 -58.74 13.38 -19.07
C ARG A 174 -59.05 14.86 -19.33
N GLU A 175 -58.12 15.60 -19.92
CA GLU A 175 -58.31 17.00 -20.32
C GLU A 175 -59.41 17.13 -21.37
N GLU A 176 -59.37 16.31 -22.43
CA GLU A 176 -60.41 16.25 -23.47
C GLU A 176 -61.79 15.98 -22.86
N ARG A 177 -61.93 15.02 -21.94
CA ARG A 177 -63.20 14.75 -21.26
C ARG A 177 -63.73 15.98 -20.49
N ASN A 178 -62.84 16.70 -19.82
CA ASN A 178 -63.21 17.85 -19.01
C ASN A 178 -63.59 19.07 -19.86
N THR A 179 -63.13 19.17 -21.10
CA THR A 179 -63.52 20.25 -22.03
C THR A 179 -64.91 20.08 -22.66
N TYR A 180 -65.53 18.90 -22.53
CA TYR A 180 -66.89 18.63 -23.04
C TYR A 180 -67.98 18.64 -21.95
N SER A 181 -67.67 19.05 -20.71
CA SER A 181 -68.64 19.39 -19.65
C SER A 181 -68.71 20.90 -19.47
#